data_AF-A0A925XTL1-F1
#
_entry.id   AF-A0A925XTL1-F1
#
_cell.length_a   1.000
_cell.length_b   1.000
_cell.length_c   1.000
_cell.angle_alpha   90.00
_cell.angle_beta   90.00
_cell.angle_gamma   90.00
#
_symmetry.space_group_name_H-M   'P 1'
#
loop_
_entity.id
_entity.type
_entity.pdbx_description
1 polymer ?
#
loop_
_entity_poly.entity_id
_entity_poly.type
_entity_poly.pdbx_seq_one_letter_code
_entity_poly.pdbx_strand_id
1 'polypeptide(L)'
;MLSVVEADGLAATPQAAAIPMALSVTLAFLYAAVFLQRAPRSWISFFAPAGRMPLTNYLFQSIAMGALLSGWGLSLGPHLSYWQTAVVGVMVFGLQVLLSRLWLGPMKMKQGPLEALWRAWTYRGLTMPHARPEMPRTSA
;
A
#
# COMPACT_ATOMS: atom_id res chain seq x y z
N MET A 1 -34.12 30.43 -15.54
CA MET A 1 -34.46 29.25 -14.71
C MET A 1 -34.22 27.94 -15.44
N LEU A 2 -34.73 27.74 -16.67
CA LEU A 2 -34.43 26.55 -17.49
C LEU A 2 -32.93 26.33 -17.76
N SER A 3 -32.15 27.39 -17.99
CA SER A 3 -30.70 27.29 -18.22
C SER A 3 -29.85 26.89 -17.00
N VAL A 4 -30.34 27.15 -15.78
CA VAL A 4 -29.64 26.79 -14.53
C VAL A 4 -29.92 25.32 -14.19
N VAL A 5 -31.17 24.88 -14.39
CA VAL A 5 -31.58 23.47 -14.19
C VAL A 5 -30.87 22.54 -15.18
N GLU A 6 -30.66 22.97 -16.42
CA GLU A 6 -29.94 22.19 -17.44
C GLU A 6 -28.45 22.08 -17.13
N ALA A 7 -27.85 23.12 -16.54
CA ALA A 7 -26.46 23.13 -16.07
C ALA A 7 -26.25 22.21 -14.85
N ASP A 8 -27.17 22.22 -13.88
CA ASP A 8 -27.17 21.28 -12.75
C ASP A 8 -27.41 19.83 -13.22
N GLY A 9 -28.28 19.62 -14.21
CA GLY A 9 -28.57 18.32 -14.81
C GLY A 9 -27.39 17.71 -15.57
N LEU A 10 -26.62 18.54 -16.29
CA LEU A 10 -25.37 18.12 -16.95
C LEU A 10 -24.28 17.77 -15.94
N ALA A 11 -24.14 18.56 -14.86
CA ALA A 11 -23.17 18.32 -13.78
C ALA A 11 -23.48 17.06 -12.95
N ALA A 12 -24.74 16.64 -12.87
CA ALA A 12 -25.17 15.44 -12.15
C ALA A 12 -25.02 14.13 -12.94
N THR A 13 -24.57 14.16 -14.20
CA THR A 13 -24.31 12.94 -14.98
C THR A 13 -23.02 12.25 -14.51
N PRO A 14 -22.98 10.91 -14.44
CA PRO A 14 -21.75 10.19 -14.04
C PRO A 14 -20.57 10.50 -14.98
N GLN A 15 -20.84 10.87 -16.24
CA GLN A 15 -19.79 11.31 -17.17
C GLN A 15 -19.21 12.69 -16.83
N ALA A 16 -20.02 13.62 -16.30
CA ALA A 16 -19.55 14.95 -15.89
C ALA A 16 -18.63 14.90 -14.66
N ALA A 17 -18.82 13.93 -13.76
CA ALA A 17 -17.92 13.67 -12.64
C ALA A 17 -16.62 12.93 -13.04
N ALA A 18 -16.63 12.21 -14.18
CA ALA A 18 -15.49 11.41 -14.61
C ALA A 18 -14.25 12.26 -14.95
N ILE A 19 -14.44 13.43 -15.58
CA ILE A 19 -13.36 14.35 -15.97
C ILE A 19 -12.64 14.93 -14.74
N PRO A 20 -13.32 15.54 -13.74
CA PRO A 20 -12.63 16.04 -12.54
C PRO A 20 -12.02 14.92 -11.71
N MET A 21 -12.64 13.73 -11.64
CA MET A 21 -12.03 12.57 -10.97
C MET A 21 -10.74 12.12 -11.66
N ALA A 22 -10.77 11.94 -12.99
CA ALA A 22 -9.57 11.57 -13.76
C ALA A 22 -8.47 12.62 -13.59
N LEU A 23 -8.81 13.91 -13.67
CA LEU A 23 -7.87 15.01 -13.45
C LEU A 23 -7.24 14.94 -12.04
N SER A 24 -8.07 14.75 -11.00
CA SER A 24 -7.57 14.65 -9.62
C SER A 24 -6.61 13.48 -9.42
N VAL A 25 -6.92 12.32 -10.00
CA VAL A 25 -6.06 11.12 -9.95
C VAL A 25 -4.75 11.36 -10.71
N THR A 26 -4.80 11.92 -11.92
CA THR A 26 -3.61 12.25 -12.70
C THR A 26 -2.71 13.24 -11.96
N LEU A 27 -3.28 14.30 -11.38
CA LEU A 27 -2.52 15.28 -10.59
C LEU A 27 -1.90 14.65 -9.34
N ALA A 28 -2.60 13.75 -8.67
CA ALA A 28 -2.05 13.02 -7.52
C ALA A 28 -0.83 12.18 -7.90
N PHE A 29 -0.88 11.44 -9.02
CA PHE A 29 0.27 10.68 -9.52
C PHE A 29 1.42 11.58 -9.96
N LEU A 30 1.14 12.70 -10.62
CA LEU A 30 2.15 13.67 -11.02
C LEU A 30 2.86 14.26 -9.80
N TYR A 31 2.09 14.69 -8.80
CA TYR A 31 2.63 15.20 -7.54
C TYR A 31 3.48 14.15 -6.83
N ALA A 32 3.00 12.91 -6.73
CA ALA A 32 3.76 11.81 -6.15
C ALA A 32 5.08 11.58 -6.90
N ALA A 33 5.07 11.61 -8.24
CA ALA A 33 6.27 11.44 -9.06
C ALA A 33 7.30 12.56 -8.82
N VAL A 34 6.85 13.83 -8.82
CA VAL A 34 7.71 14.98 -8.53
C VAL A 34 8.24 14.92 -7.10
N PHE A 35 7.39 14.55 -6.13
CA PHE A 35 7.77 14.37 -4.74
C PHE A 35 8.83 13.28 -4.60
N LEU A 36 8.66 12.12 -5.21
CA LEU A 36 9.64 11.01 -5.19
C LEU A 36 10.99 11.41 -5.80
N GLN A 37 11.01 12.26 -6.82
CA GLN A 37 12.25 12.79 -7.41
C GLN A 37 12.97 13.79 -6.50
N ARG A 38 12.23 14.53 -5.67
CA ARG A 38 12.77 15.59 -4.80
C ARG A 38 12.92 15.19 -3.34
N ALA A 39 12.31 14.08 -2.94
CA ALA A 39 12.31 13.62 -1.55
C ALA A 39 13.74 13.25 -1.13
N PRO A 40 14.14 13.62 0.10
CA PRO A 40 15.46 13.25 0.60
C PRO A 40 15.57 11.73 0.68
N ARG A 41 16.70 11.19 0.22
CA ARG A 41 16.94 9.73 0.23
C ARG A 41 16.79 9.11 1.61
N SER A 42 17.02 9.87 2.69
CA SER A 42 16.81 9.44 4.06
C SER A 42 15.35 9.05 4.33
N TRP A 43 14.38 9.85 3.86
CA TRP A 43 12.95 9.53 4.02
C TRP A 43 12.56 8.29 3.24
N ILE A 44 12.99 8.19 1.98
CA ILE A 44 12.74 7.01 1.15
C ILE A 44 13.32 5.77 1.82
N SER A 45 14.55 5.85 2.35
CA SER A 45 15.19 4.73 3.04
C SER A 45 14.51 4.36 4.36
N PHE A 46 13.89 5.32 5.06
CA PHE A 46 13.20 5.10 6.31
C PHE A 46 11.90 4.30 6.10
N PHE A 47 11.13 4.63 5.05
CA PHE A 47 9.88 3.96 4.72
C PHE A 47 10.06 2.76 3.79
N ALA A 48 11.21 2.60 3.13
CA ALA A 48 11.49 1.49 2.22
C ALA A 48 11.22 0.09 2.84
N PRO A 49 11.55 -0.17 4.12
CA PRO A 49 11.20 -1.44 4.78
C PRO A 49 9.70 -1.73 4.79
N ALA A 50 8.87 -0.74 5.11
CA ALA A 50 7.42 -0.88 5.09
C ALA A 50 6.89 -1.06 3.65
N GLY A 51 7.50 -0.37 2.68
CA GLY A 51 7.16 -0.53 1.25
C GLY A 51 7.53 -1.90 0.66
N ARG A 52 8.43 -2.65 1.30
CA ARG A 52 8.80 -4.03 0.89
C ARG A 52 7.87 -5.10 1.45
N MET A 53 6.91 -4.71 2.29
CA MET A 53 5.93 -5.62 2.92
C MET A 53 4.48 -5.14 2.72
N PRO A 54 4.06 -4.78 1.51
CA PRO A 54 2.74 -4.17 1.32
C PRO A 54 1.59 -5.12 1.69
N LEU A 55 1.71 -6.42 1.43
CA LEU A 55 0.66 -7.40 1.73
C LEU A 55 0.57 -7.67 3.23
N THR A 56 1.71 -7.91 3.87
CA THR A 56 1.77 -8.07 5.33
C THR A 56 1.24 -6.83 6.01
N ASN A 57 1.65 -5.63 5.55
CA ASN A 57 1.24 -4.38 6.16
C ASN A 57 -0.24 -4.09 5.95
N TYR A 58 -0.76 -4.29 4.75
CA TYR A 58 -2.18 -4.14 4.49
C TYR A 58 -3.03 -5.04 5.40
N LEU A 59 -2.66 -6.32 5.52
CA LEU A 59 -3.43 -7.26 6.33
C LEU A 59 -3.30 -6.94 7.82
N PHE A 60 -2.10 -6.64 8.30
CA PHE A 60 -1.87 -6.24 9.69
C PHE A 60 -2.71 -5.01 10.04
N GLN A 61 -2.69 -3.97 9.20
CA GLN A 61 -3.46 -2.76 9.43
C GLN A 61 -4.97 -3.04 9.42
N SER A 62 -5.45 -3.87 8.49
CA SER A 62 -6.86 -4.24 8.41
C SER A 62 -7.33 -4.99 9.67
N ILE A 63 -6.54 -5.96 10.13
CA ILE A 63 -6.82 -6.72 11.35
C ILE A 63 -6.72 -5.82 12.58
N ALA A 64 -5.68 -5.00 12.69
CA ALA A 64 -5.47 -4.10 13.83
C ALA A 64 -6.61 -3.07 13.94
N MET A 65 -6.96 -2.39 12.85
CA MET A 65 -8.04 -1.42 12.83
C MET A 65 -9.40 -2.09 13.01
N GLY A 66 -9.62 -3.26 12.42
CA GLY A 66 -10.82 -4.06 12.63
C GLY A 66 -10.96 -4.49 14.09
N ALA A 67 -9.89 -4.92 14.74
CA ALA A 67 -9.90 -5.28 16.15
C ALA A 67 -10.07 -4.06 17.07
N LEU A 68 -9.52 -2.89 16.71
CA LEU A 68 -9.63 -1.68 17.51
C LEU A 68 -11.03 -1.05 17.40
N LEU A 69 -11.54 -0.90 16.19
CA LEU A 69 -12.72 -0.08 15.90
C LEU A 69 -14.01 -0.87 15.76
N SER A 70 -13.96 -2.11 15.29
CA SER A 70 -15.17 -2.90 15.04
C SER A 70 -15.64 -3.63 16.31
N GLY A 71 -16.92 -4.01 16.34
CA GLY A 71 -17.58 -4.57 17.53
C GLY A 71 -17.08 -5.94 18.00
N TRP A 72 -16.35 -6.68 17.16
CA TRP A 72 -15.75 -7.98 17.50
C TRP A 72 -14.42 -7.90 18.28
N GLY A 73 -13.88 -6.70 18.50
CA GLY A 73 -12.66 -6.49 19.29
C GLY A 73 -12.89 -5.52 20.47
N LEU A 74 -12.18 -4.39 20.47
CA LEU A 74 -12.26 -3.37 21.52
C LEU A 74 -13.44 -2.41 21.33
N SER A 75 -14.12 -2.45 20.19
CA SER A 75 -15.31 -1.64 19.88
C SER A 75 -15.11 -0.15 20.20
N LEU A 76 -13.91 0.40 19.94
CA LEU A 76 -13.61 1.81 20.19
C LEU A 76 -14.24 2.73 19.13
N GLY A 77 -14.68 2.19 17.99
CA GLY A 77 -15.24 2.95 16.87
C GLY A 77 -16.36 3.92 17.26
N PRO A 78 -17.40 3.48 17.99
CA PRO A 78 -18.48 4.37 18.43
C PRO A 78 -18.06 5.44 19.44
N HIS A 79 -16.92 5.27 20.12
CA HIS A 79 -16.44 6.15 21.18
C HIS A 79 -15.36 7.13 20.72
N LEU A 80 -14.83 6.97 19.52
CA LEU A 80 -13.77 7.80 18.96
C LEU A 80 -14.34 8.82 17.96
N SER A 81 -13.99 10.09 18.17
CA SER A 81 -14.21 11.13 17.16
C SER A 81 -13.30 10.94 15.95
N TYR A 82 -13.64 11.55 14.82
CA TYR A 82 -12.85 11.47 13.58
C TYR A 82 -11.36 11.78 13.77
N TRP A 83 -11.04 12.80 14.57
CA TRP A 83 -9.65 13.16 14.84
C TRP A 83 -8.92 12.09 15.67
N GLN A 84 -9.58 11.55 16.69
CA GLN A 84 -8.99 10.49 17.51
C GLN A 84 -8.76 9.22 16.69
N THR A 85 -9.69 8.86 15.80
CA THR A 85 -9.51 7.74 14.87
C THR A 85 -8.34 7.95 13.91
N ALA A 86 -8.13 9.17 13.42
CA ALA A 86 -6.96 9.50 12.60
C ALA A 86 -5.65 9.32 13.37
N VAL A 87 -5.60 9.76 14.64
CA VAL A 87 -4.42 9.55 15.52
C VAL A 87 -4.15 8.07 15.73
N VAL A 88 -5.18 7.27 16.00
CA VAL A 88 -5.04 5.80 16.12
C VAL A 88 -4.44 5.21 14.84
N GLY A 89 -4.94 5.61 13.67
CA GLY A 89 -4.39 5.16 12.39
C GLY A 89 -2.91 5.50 12.21
N VAL A 90 -2.49 6.73 12.55
CA VAL A 90 -1.09 7.15 12.50
C VAL A 90 -0.22 6.34 13.47
N MET A 91 -0.72 6.06 14.68
CA MET A 91 0.00 5.26 15.68
C MET A 91 0.18 3.81 15.22
N VAL A 92 -0.88 3.19 14.69
CA VAL A 92 -0.81 1.83 14.13
C VAL A 92 0.16 1.77 12.95
N PHE A 93 0.14 2.77 12.06
CA PHE A 93 1.08 2.85 10.95
C PHE A 93 2.53 3.06 11.43
N GLY A 94 2.76 3.92 12.43
CA GLY A 94 4.08 4.12 13.02
C GLY A 94 4.64 2.84 13.62
N LEU A 95 3.81 2.09 14.36
CA LEU A 95 4.16 0.76 14.87
C LEU A 95 4.50 -0.20 13.73
N GLN A 96 3.72 -0.19 12.66
CA GLN A 96 3.94 -1.04 11.49
C GLN A 96 5.27 -0.75 10.77
N VAL A 97 5.64 0.52 10.63
CA VAL A 97 6.95 0.92 10.09
C VAL A 97 8.07 0.39 10.98
N LEU A 98 7.93 0.50 12.30
CA LEU A 98 8.92 -0.05 13.24
C LEU A 98 9.03 -1.58 13.11
N LEU A 99 7.91 -2.29 13.09
CA LEU A 99 7.87 -3.74 12.92
C LEU A 99 8.53 -4.17 11.59
N SER A 100 8.25 -3.48 10.49
CA SER A 100 8.86 -3.74 9.19
C SER A 100 10.39 -3.53 9.21
N ARG A 101 10.87 -2.52 9.93
CA ARG A 101 12.31 -2.26 10.12
C ARG A 101 12.98 -3.32 10.99
N LEU A 102 12.35 -3.72 12.09
CA LEU A 102 12.83 -4.79 12.97
C LEU A 102 12.87 -6.14 12.25
N TRP A 103 11.91 -6.41 11.36
CA TRP A 103 11.84 -7.65 10.61
C TRP A 103 12.93 -7.76 9.53
N LEU A 104 13.16 -6.69 8.75
CA LEU A 104 14.17 -6.73 7.69
C LEU A 104 15.61 -6.52 8.19
N GLY A 105 15.79 -5.77 9.27
CA GLY A 105 17.12 -5.48 9.83
C GLY A 105 17.63 -6.64 10.71
N PRO A 106 17.28 -6.65 12.01
CA PRO A 106 17.70 -7.68 12.97
C PRO A 106 17.39 -9.11 12.54
N MET A 107 16.19 -9.37 12.03
CA MET A 107 15.74 -10.72 11.63
C MET A 107 16.28 -11.16 10.26
N LYS A 108 16.99 -10.30 9.52
CA LYS A 108 17.60 -10.56 8.20
C LYS A 108 16.65 -11.21 7.19
N MET A 109 15.35 -10.99 7.31
CA MET A 109 14.36 -11.48 6.36
C MET A 109 14.42 -10.63 5.08
N LYS A 110 14.27 -11.24 3.90
CA LYS A 110 14.32 -10.51 2.61
C LYS A 110 12.97 -9.92 2.18
N GLN A 111 11.88 -10.49 2.72
CA GLN A 111 10.49 -10.25 2.36
C GLN A 111 9.62 -10.35 3.62
N GLY A 112 8.41 -9.79 3.59
CA GLY A 112 7.46 -9.99 4.68
C GLY A 112 6.93 -11.43 4.74
N PRO A 113 6.41 -11.85 5.90
CA PRO A 113 5.96 -13.22 6.14
C PRO A 113 4.85 -13.65 5.19
N LEU A 114 3.87 -12.77 4.92
CA LEU A 114 2.77 -13.09 4.01
C LEU A 114 3.21 -13.05 2.56
N GLU A 115 4.14 -12.17 2.20
CA GLU A 115 4.73 -12.16 0.87
C GLU A 115 5.47 -13.47 0.59
N ALA A 116 6.21 -13.98 1.56
CA ALA A 116 6.90 -15.27 1.45
C ALA A 116 5.90 -16.43 1.31
N LEU A 117 4.83 -16.42 2.09
CA LEU A 117 3.76 -17.43 2.03
C LEU A 117 3.03 -17.38 0.68
N TRP A 118 2.66 -16.19 0.22
CA TRP A 118 2.03 -15.97 -1.07
C TRP A 118 2.93 -16.47 -2.21
N ARG A 119 4.21 -16.12 -2.18
CA ARG A 119 5.19 -16.57 -3.17
C ARG A 119 5.34 -18.09 -3.15
N ALA A 120 5.39 -18.69 -1.97
CA ALA A 120 5.40 -20.15 -1.84
C ALA A 120 4.14 -20.76 -2.44
N TRP A 121 2.97 -20.15 -2.28
CA TRP A 121 1.72 -20.66 -2.82
C TRP A 121 1.62 -20.52 -4.34
N THR A 122 1.96 -19.35 -4.90
CA THR A 122 1.91 -19.09 -6.35
C THR A 122 2.93 -19.92 -7.13
N TYR A 123 4.16 -20.08 -6.62
CA TYR A 123 5.23 -20.78 -7.34
C TYR A 123 5.31 -22.28 -7.05
N ARG A 124 4.51 -22.82 -6.12
CA ARG A 124 4.46 -24.28 -5.85
C ARG A 124 4.08 -25.12 -7.06
N GLY A 125 3.48 -24.54 -8.11
CA GLY A 125 3.16 -25.21 -9.37
C GLY A 125 4.11 -24.92 -10.54
N LEU A 126 5.04 -23.96 -10.39
CA LEU A 126 6.03 -23.63 -11.41
C LEU A 126 7.39 -24.13 -10.93
N THR A 127 7.62 -25.44 -11.12
CA THR A 127 8.98 -25.99 -11.18
C THR A 127 9.74 -25.16 -12.21
N MET A 128 10.60 -24.24 -11.76
CA MET A 128 11.58 -23.61 -12.65
C MET A 128 12.75 -24.58 -12.75
N PRO A 129 12.90 -25.34 -13.85
CA PRO A 129 14.09 -26.12 -14.06
C PRO A 129 15.20 -25.10 -14.27
N HIS A 130 16.03 -24.88 -13.26
CA HIS A 130 17.29 -24.18 -13.42
C HIS A 130 18.27 -25.11 -14.13
N ALA A 131 17.91 -25.60 -15.32
CA ALA A 131 18.87 -26.10 -16.26
C ALA A 131 19.57 -24.85 -16.81
N ARG A 132 20.67 -24.45 -16.17
CA ARG A 132 21.61 -23.57 -16.86
C ARG A 132 22.03 -24.33 -18.12
N PRO A 133 21.86 -23.79 -19.34
CA PRO A 133 22.51 -24.38 -20.48
C PRO A 133 24.01 -24.32 -20.19
N GLU A 134 24.63 -25.48 -19.94
CA GLU A 134 26.08 -25.59 -19.89
C GLU A 134 26.57 -25.13 -21.26
N MET A 135 27.09 -23.90 -21.32
CA MET A 135 27.71 -23.42 -22.54
C MET A 135 28.93 -24.32 -22.81
N PRO A 136 29.09 -24.85 -24.03
CA PRO A 136 30.28 -25.60 -24.39
C PRO A 136 31.50 -24.73 -24.07
N ARG A 137 32.34 -25.21 -23.15
CA ARG A 137 33.65 -24.58 -22.93
C ARG A 137 34.41 -24.78 -24.23
N THR A 138 34.41 -23.77 -25.09
CA THR A 138 35.36 -23.69 -26.19
C THR A 138 36.75 -23.53 -25.56
N SER A 139 37.43 -24.67 -25.43
CA SER A 139 38.87 -24.71 -25.22
C SER A 139 39.52 -24.36 -26.55
N ALA A 140 40.06 -23.15 -26.63
CA ALA A 140 41.06 -22.76 -27.63
C ALA A 140 42.45 -23.24 -27.18
#